data_AF-A0A9D7CVY1-F1
#
_entry.id   AF-A0A9D7CVY1-F1
#
_cell.length_a   1.000
_cell.length_b   1.000
_cell.length_c   1.000
_cell.angle_alpha   90.00
_cell.angle_beta   90.00
_cell.angle_gamma   90.00
#
_symmetry.space_group_name_H-M   'P 1'
#
loop_
_entity.id
_entity.type
_entity.pdbx_description
1 polymer ?
#
loop_
_entity_poly.entity_id
_entity_poly.type
_entity_poly.pdbx_seq_one_letter_code
_entity_poly.pdbx_strand_id
1 'polypeptide(L)'
;MELVRAAVGCGLAVAALVVGCSSADPYGAPLPSPRPVATQSGLPPPSAAVCSSAAPAAGIGDPSTLPACCTAGQTGRARCVAREKVPAGVASQLDTCATGLCVPETFVKDPNYQPKKCKAFNGFDGACMSVCVKQVAEVVGILTQDVCEADERCAPCVDPRSNQPSGACDVGHSKEQAAAAAAACDKGQQFGQPAPTPGTTQPAAPQQCPHQGPPVLDPNTLPPCGTSGGAHCVPANLVPPSQQGQLAACGGGFCVPDLFIATGGNFIPRTCGSVGGVEGRCLHVDLPEVAAQASKLPVSTCQPFERCAPCFDPLTGQATAACRQSCDRGPVDVQRVFKGCCQKGGFSYGRCIPNQMIPPGQDKEYLSEDECFGENKGVYCVPAEMVVDSAFAGKPCQASALLGTYSGVCLSDCLDFGLEGIAMDRGSCDNVHTCVPCKNPLTGASTGAPGCPP
;
A
#
# COMPACT_ATOMS: atom_id res chain seq x y z
N MET A 1 2.23 -34.50 -53.09
CA MET A 1 3.13 -35.63 -52.79
C MET A 1 3.30 -35.61 -51.28
N GLU A 2 2.37 -36.15 -50.50
CA GLU A 2 2.27 -37.59 -50.15
C GLU A 2 3.62 -38.25 -49.88
N LEU A 3 3.87 -38.59 -48.61
CA LEU A 3 4.45 -39.84 -48.06
C LEU A 3 4.53 -39.66 -46.51
N VAL A 4 3.66 -40.24 -45.67
CA VAL A 4 3.51 -41.65 -45.22
C VAL A 4 4.52 -42.11 -44.15
N ARG A 5 3.98 -42.24 -42.91
CA ARG A 5 4.17 -43.24 -41.82
C ARG A 5 5.55 -43.49 -41.16
N ALA A 6 5.54 -43.46 -39.82
CA ALA A 6 5.85 -44.64 -39.01
C ALA A 6 5.29 -44.52 -37.57
N ALA A 7 4.49 -45.50 -37.16
CA ALA A 7 4.15 -45.80 -35.77
C ALA A 7 4.80 -47.14 -35.41
N VAL A 8 5.49 -47.22 -34.27
CA VAL A 8 5.82 -48.48 -33.58
C VAL A 8 5.82 -48.19 -32.07
N GLY A 9 5.05 -48.99 -31.32
CA GLY A 9 4.92 -48.92 -29.88
C GLY A 9 5.64 -50.05 -29.14
N CYS A 10 5.75 -49.87 -27.82
CA CYS A 10 5.89 -50.83 -26.70
C CYS A 10 6.34 -49.95 -25.52
N GLY A 11 5.60 -49.76 -24.44
CA GLY A 11 5.00 -50.76 -23.57
C GLY A 11 5.90 -50.88 -22.34
N LEU A 12 5.48 -50.34 -21.17
CA LEU A 12 6.00 -50.80 -19.88
C LEU A 12 5.14 -50.33 -18.69
N ALA A 13 4.72 -51.34 -17.92
CA ALA A 13 4.55 -51.39 -16.46
C ALA A 13 3.64 -50.37 -15.73
N VAL A 14 2.46 -50.89 -15.38
CA VAL A 14 1.64 -50.46 -14.25
C VAL A 14 2.38 -50.78 -12.95
N ALA A 15 2.70 -49.76 -12.16
CA ALA A 15 3.05 -49.88 -10.74
C ALA A 15 2.02 -49.10 -9.93
N ALA A 16 1.13 -49.83 -9.26
CA ALA A 16 0.18 -49.27 -8.31
C ALA A 16 0.91 -48.89 -7.02
N LEU A 17 1.15 -47.60 -6.83
CA LEU A 17 1.55 -47.01 -5.54
C LEU A 17 0.28 -46.50 -4.86
N VAL A 18 -0.15 -47.21 -3.81
CA VAL A 18 -1.12 -46.72 -2.84
C VAL A 18 -0.42 -45.67 -1.99
N VAL A 19 -0.53 -44.40 -2.38
CA VAL A 19 -0.13 -43.25 -1.55
C VAL A 19 -1.34 -42.90 -0.68
N GLY A 20 -1.19 -43.04 0.63
CA GLY A 20 -2.18 -42.56 1.59
C GLY A 20 -2.31 -41.04 1.46
N CYS A 21 -3.46 -40.57 0.96
CA CYS A 21 -3.86 -39.18 1.01
C CYS A 21 -4.06 -38.78 2.48
N SER A 22 -3.00 -38.28 3.11
CA SER A 22 -3.19 -37.26 4.15
C SER A 22 -3.65 -36.01 3.41
N SER A 23 -4.73 -35.37 3.85
CA SER A 23 -5.20 -34.10 3.28
C SER A 23 -4.02 -33.15 3.16
N ALA A 24 -3.60 -32.86 1.92
CA ALA A 24 -2.63 -31.82 1.68
C ALA A 24 -3.21 -30.53 2.25
N ASP A 25 -2.50 -29.93 3.19
CA ASP A 25 -2.79 -28.59 3.66
C ASP A 25 -2.79 -27.66 2.43
N PRO A 26 -3.94 -27.13 1.99
CA PRO A 26 -4.00 -26.27 0.80
C PRO A 26 -3.23 -24.95 1.02
N TYR A 27 -2.78 -24.68 2.25
CA TYR A 27 -2.14 -23.43 2.63
C TYR A 27 -0.61 -23.45 2.50
N GLY A 28 0.01 -24.61 2.25
CA GLY A 28 1.45 -24.72 2.03
C GLY A 28 2.30 -24.34 3.26
N ALA A 29 3.43 -25.01 3.44
CA ALA A 29 4.36 -24.64 4.50
C ALA A 29 4.87 -23.18 4.29
N PRO A 30 4.98 -22.37 5.36
CA PRO A 30 5.62 -21.06 5.27
C PRO A 30 7.03 -21.19 4.71
N LEU A 31 7.45 -20.21 3.90
CA LEU A 31 8.80 -20.19 3.32
C LEU A 31 9.86 -20.24 4.44
N PRO A 32 10.99 -20.92 4.22
CA PRO A 32 12.12 -20.86 5.14
C PRO A 32 12.56 -19.40 5.27
N SER A 33 12.65 -18.92 6.51
CA SER A 33 13.09 -17.56 6.82
C SER A 33 14.43 -17.25 6.14
N PRO A 34 14.66 -16.00 5.69
CA PRO A 34 15.97 -15.61 5.18
C PRO A 34 17.04 -15.87 6.25
N ARG A 35 18.22 -16.31 5.78
CA ARG A 35 19.36 -16.72 6.61
C ARG A 35 19.63 -15.69 7.72
N PRO A 36 19.97 -16.14 8.95
CA PRO A 36 20.23 -15.23 10.05
C PRO A 36 21.43 -14.33 9.74
N VAL A 37 21.17 -13.02 9.72
CA VAL A 37 22.23 -12.01 9.83
C VAL A 37 22.84 -12.17 11.22
N ALA A 38 24.18 -12.22 11.26
CA ALA A 38 24.97 -12.40 12.47
C ALA A 38 24.49 -11.49 13.61
N THR A 39 24.04 -12.11 14.69
CA THR A 39 23.47 -11.48 15.87
C THR A 39 24.59 -10.81 16.67
N GLN A 40 24.58 -9.48 16.80
CA GLN A 40 25.28 -8.81 17.89
C GLN A 40 24.51 -9.13 19.19
N SER A 41 25.13 -9.93 20.05
CA SER A 41 24.62 -10.28 21.36
C SER A 41 24.68 -9.05 22.29
N GLY A 42 23.58 -8.73 22.99
CA GLY A 42 23.69 -7.94 24.22
C GLY A 42 22.61 -6.91 24.59
N LEU A 43 21.38 -6.98 24.10
CA LEU A 43 20.28 -6.18 24.68
C LEU A 43 19.18 -7.08 25.25
N PRO A 44 18.76 -6.89 26.52
CA PRO A 44 17.66 -7.63 27.11
C PRO A 44 16.33 -7.30 26.39
N PRO A 45 15.36 -8.23 26.39
CA PRO A 45 14.07 -8.03 25.74
C PRO A 45 13.33 -6.83 26.36
N PRO A 46 12.57 -6.04 25.57
CA PRO A 46 11.69 -5.02 26.11
C PRO A 46 10.69 -5.71 27.04
N SER A 47 10.78 -5.38 28.32
CA SER A 47 9.87 -5.88 29.34
C SER A 47 8.45 -5.44 29.00
N ALA A 48 7.49 -6.36 29.11
CA ALA A 48 6.08 -6.05 29.05
C ALA A 48 5.78 -4.83 29.93
N ALA A 49 5.07 -3.84 29.38
CA ALA A 49 4.72 -2.62 30.08
C ALA A 49 3.93 -2.97 31.35
N VAL A 50 4.60 -2.97 32.49
CA VAL A 50 3.94 -3.02 33.79
C VAL A 50 3.27 -1.67 33.97
N CYS A 51 1.94 -1.65 33.98
CA CYS A 51 1.13 -0.49 34.35
C CYS A 51 1.39 -0.14 35.83
N SER A 52 2.51 0.53 36.09
CA SER A 52 2.85 1.00 37.43
C SER A 52 2.01 2.23 37.75
N SER A 53 1.19 2.09 38.79
CA SER A 53 0.14 3.03 39.15
C SER A 53 0.54 3.95 40.29
N ALA A 54 1.18 5.06 39.95
CA ALA A 54 1.19 6.22 40.83
C ALA A 54 0.00 7.12 40.46
N ALA A 55 -0.76 7.56 41.46
CA ALA A 55 -1.78 8.60 41.27
C ALA A 55 -1.10 9.89 40.76
N PRO A 56 -1.73 10.68 39.87
CA PRO A 56 -1.16 11.95 39.45
C PRO A 56 -0.93 12.84 40.68
N ALA A 57 0.30 13.30 40.85
CA ALA A 57 0.64 14.26 41.89
C ALA A 57 -0.21 15.53 41.70
N ALA A 58 -0.69 16.09 42.80
CA ALA A 58 -1.45 17.34 42.79
C ALA A 58 -0.69 18.43 42.01
N GLY A 59 -1.39 19.05 41.05
CA GLY A 59 -1.00 20.26 40.29
C GLY A 59 0.48 20.38 39.88
N ILE A 60 0.76 20.24 38.59
CA ILE A 60 2.12 20.34 38.03
C ILE A 60 2.82 21.68 38.39
N GLY A 61 2.04 22.73 38.61
CA GLY A 61 2.46 24.05 39.07
C GLY A 61 1.76 25.15 38.26
N ASP A 62 2.06 26.43 38.55
CA ASP A 62 1.64 27.54 37.70
C ASP A 62 2.45 27.51 36.38
N PRO A 63 1.81 27.36 35.20
CA PRO A 63 2.48 27.33 33.91
C PRO A 63 3.38 28.56 33.65
N SER A 64 3.06 29.71 34.24
CA SER A 64 3.83 30.95 34.07
C SER A 64 5.23 30.89 34.69
N THR A 65 5.45 29.96 35.62
CA THR A 65 6.75 29.75 36.30
C THR A 65 7.65 28.75 35.58
N LEU A 66 7.14 28.05 34.57
CA LEU A 66 7.86 26.99 33.86
C LEU A 66 8.43 27.51 32.53
N PRO A 67 9.65 27.07 32.12
CA PRO A 67 10.23 27.45 30.83
C PRO A 67 9.33 27.02 29.65
N ALA A 68 9.21 27.85 28.62
CA ALA A 68 8.59 27.44 27.36
C ALA A 68 9.46 26.38 26.66
N CYS A 69 8.85 25.40 25.99
CA CYS A 69 9.59 24.30 25.33
C CYS A 69 9.10 23.99 23.90
N CYS A 70 7.99 24.57 23.45
CA CYS A 70 7.54 24.44 22.07
C CYS A 70 8.48 25.27 21.17
N THR A 71 9.04 24.68 20.12
CA THR A 71 10.09 25.31 19.30
C THR A 71 9.61 26.56 18.56
N ALA A 72 10.54 27.49 18.33
CA ALA A 72 10.30 28.74 17.60
C ALA A 72 9.78 28.46 16.18
N GLY A 73 8.57 28.95 15.88
CA GLY A 73 7.87 28.75 14.60
C GLY A 73 6.55 27.98 14.72
N GLN A 74 6.33 27.28 15.83
CA GLN A 74 5.03 26.70 16.16
C GLN A 74 4.20 27.69 16.98
N THR A 75 2.91 27.79 16.70
CA THR A 75 1.97 28.69 17.41
C THR A 75 1.55 28.17 18.79
N GLY A 76 2.09 27.03 19.23
CA GLY A 76 1.61 26.32 20.41
C GLY A 76 2.24 26.71 21.73
N ARG A 77 1.45 26.50 22.79
CA ARG A 77 1.83 26.80 24.18
C ARG A 77 2.12 25.52 24.94
N ALA A 78 3.40 25.27 25.22
CA ALA A 78 3.85 24.16 26.05
C ALA A 78 4.95 24.60 27.03
N ARG A 79 5.00 23.94 28.17
CA ARG A 79 5.93 24.23 29.27
C ARG A 79 6.78 23.01 29.60
N CYS A 80 8.01 23.27 29.99
CA CYS A 80 8.96 22.26 30.40
C CYS A 80 8.65 21.81 31.84
N VAL A 81 8.19 20.58 31.99
CA VAL A 81 7.76 19.99 33.25
C VAL A 81 8.72 18.88 33.64
N ALA A 82 9.13 18.83 34.91
CA ALA A 82 9.98 17.76 35.43
C ALA A 82 9.34 16.37 35.18
N ARG A 83 10.12 15.41 34.68
CA ARG A 83 9.60 14.12 34.18
C ARG A 83 8.81 13.35 35.24
N GLU A 84 9.21 13.43 36.50
CA GLU A 84 8.54 12.81 37.64
C GLU A 84 7.14 13.36 37.94
N LYS A 85 6.81 14.54 37.41
CA LYS A 85 5.46 15.13 37.50
C LYS A 85 4.56 14.76 36.32
N VAL A 86 5.11 14.11 35.29
CA VAL A 86 4.36 13.69 34.11
C VAL A 86 3.98 12.21 34.25
N PRO A 87 2.70 11.85 34.09
CA PRO A 87 2.29 10.45 34.09
C PRO A 87 3.05 9.63 33.04
N ALA A 88 3.57 8.46 33.44
CA ALA A 88 4.39 7.61 32.58
C ALA A 88 3.69 7.21 31.27
N GLY A 89 2.36 7.09 31.27
CA GLY A 89 1.57 6.77 30.08
C GLY A 89 1.59 7.84 28.99
N VAL A 90 1.80 9.10 29.36
CA VAL A 90 1.90 10.23 28.40
C VAL A 90 3.35 10.61 28.15
N ALA A 91 4.25 10.32 29.09
CA ALA A 91 5.66 10.71 29.04
C ALA A 91 6.41 10.22 27.78
N SER A 92 6.04 9.08 27.22
CA SER A 92 6.64 8.53 26.00
C SER A 92 6.24 9.27 24.72
N GLN A 93 5.18 10.08 24.77
CA GLN A 93 4.66 10.83 23.63
C GLN A 93 5.14 12.29 23.60
N LEU A 94 5.82 12.76 24.64
CA LEU A 94 6.26 14.14 24.77
C LEU A 94 7.74 14.30 24.45
N ASP A 95 8.10 15.42 23.83
CA ASP A 95 9.49 15.77 23.59
C ASP A 95 10.22 16.14 24.88
N THR A 96 11.53 15.92 24.90
CA THR A 96 12.39 16.36 26.01
C THR A 96 12.69 17.85 25.92
N CYS A 97 12.77 18.50 27.07
CA CYS A 97 13.20 19.88 27.21
C CYS A 97 14.25 19.99 28.32
N ALA A 98 14.79 21.19 28.56
CA ALA A 98 15.97 21.41 29.42
C ALA A 98 15.89 20.75 30.81
N THR A 99 14.71 20.74 31.44
CA THR A 99 14.49 20.21 32.79
C THR A 99 13.49 19.04 32.84
N GLY A 100 13.06 18.49 31.71
CA GLY A 100 12.11 17.37 31.69
C GLY A 100 11.43 17.14 30.35
N LEU A 101 10.10 17.18 30.35
CA LEU A 101 9.24 16.91 29.18
C LEU A 101 8.41 18.13 28.81
N CYS A 102 8.19 18.32 27.51
CA CYS A 102 7.43 19.42 26.96
C CYS A 102 5.94 19.12 26.99
N VAL A 103 5.22 19.68 27.95
CA VAL A 103 3.80 19.41 28.21
C VAL A 103 2.95 20.59 27.72
N PRO A 104 1.88 20.38 26.93
CA PRO A 104 0.97 21.46 26.55
C PRO A 104 0.38 22.17 27.77
N GLU A 105 0.24 23.49 27.72
CA GLU A 105 -0.21 24.29 28.87
C GLU A 105 -1.55 23.85 29.45
N THR A 106 -2.45 23.32 28.62
CA THR A 106 -3.75 22.80 29.04
C THR A 106 -3.60 21.68 30.07
N PHE A 107 -2.69 20.74 29.84
CA PHE A 107 -2.36 19.66 30.78
C PHE A 107 -1.60 20.14 32.02
N VAL A 108 -0.82 21.22 31.90
CA VAL A 108 -0.14 21.82 33.07
C VAL A 108 -1.16 22.49 34.00
N LYS A 109 -2.16 23.17 33.44
CA LYS A 109 -3.23 23.85 34.19
C LYS A 109 -4.20 22.86 34.81
N ASP A 110 -4.56 21.82 34.06
CA ASP A 110 -5.47 20.77 34.51
C ASP A 110 -4.90 19.39 34.15
N PRO A 111 -4.37 18.63 35.13
CA PRO A 111 -3.85 17.28 34.87
C PRO A 111 -4.95 16.28 34.46
N ASN A 112 -6.23 16.64 34.63
CA ASN A 112 -7.38 15.86 34.16
C ASN A 112 -7.99 16.43 32.88
N TYR A 113 -7.30 17.35 32.19
CA TYR A 113 -7.77 17.93 30.95
C TYR A 113 -8.07 16.83 29.92
N GLN A 114 -9.29 16.85 29.40
CA GLN A 114 -9.71 15.99 28.29
C GLN A 114 -9.74 16.80 27.00
N PRO A 115 -8.98 16.40 25.98
CA PRO A 115 -9.06 17.00 24.65
C PRO A 115 -10.49 17.08 24.13
N LYS A 116 -10.83 18.19 23.45
CA LYS A 116 -12.08 18.28 22.71
C LYS A 116 -12.11 17.18 21.64
N LYS A 117 -13.26 16.54 21.46
CA LYS A 117 -13.49 15.60 20.35
C LYS A 117 -13.62 16.39 19.05
N CYS A 118 -13.10 15.82 17.97
CA CYS A 118 -13.11 16.43 16.64
C CYS A 118 -13.24 15.35 15.56
N LYS A 119 -13.42 15.77 14.31
CA LYS A 119 -13.40 14.91 13.12
C LYS A 119 -12.11 15.09 12.34
N ALA A 120 -11.31 14.02 12.33
CA ALA A 120 -10.06 13.96 11.59
C ALA A 120 -10.34 13.77 10.08
N PHE A 121 -9.27 13.61 9.28
CA PHE A 121 -9.37 13.32 7.86
C PHE A 121 -10.36 12.16 7.58
N ASN A 122 -11.16 12.27 6.52
CA ASN A 122 -12.23 11.31 6.17
C ASN A 122 -13.32 11.08 7.25
N GLY A 123 -13.48 11.99 8.21
CA GLY A 123 -14.57 11.92 9.20
C GLY A 123 -14.33 10.93 10.34
N PHE A 124 -13.12 10.39 10.46
CA PHE A 124 -12.73 9.56 11.61
C PHE A 124 -12.82 10.34 12.91
N ASP A 125 -13.15 9.65 14.00
CA ASP A 125 -13.11 10.23 15.34
C ASP A 125 -11.68 10.60 15.71
N GLY A 126 -11.52 11.77 16.32
CA GLY A 126 -10.25 12.28 16.79
C GLY A 126 -10.36 13.14 18.04
N ALA A 127 -9.21 13.58 18.51
CA ALA A 127 -9.05 14.46 19.64
C ALA A 127 -8.17 15.66 19.26
N CYS A 128 -8.50 16.83 19.81
CA CYS A 128 -7.73 18.04 19.61
C CYS A 128 -6.41 17.97 20.37
N MET A 129 -5.32 17.79 19.62
CA MET A 129 -3.99 17.64 20.18
C MET A 129 -3.12 18.84 19.82
N SER A 130 -2.33 19.30 20.79
CA SER A 130 -1.42 20.44 20.59
C SER A 130 -0.38 20.12 19.52
N VAL A 131 -0.10 21.10 18.65
CA VAL A 131 0.99 21.01 17.65
C VAL A 131 2.38 20.87 18.26
N CYS A 132 2.51 21.09 19.58
CA CYS A 132 3.77 20.88 20.32
C CYS A 132 4.01 19.41 20.70
N VAL A 133 3.02 18.52 20.51
CA VAL A 133 3.23 17.07 20.67
C VAL A 133 3.97 16.58 19.43
N LYS A 134 5.10 15.90 19.62
CA LYS A 134 6.01 15.51 18.53
C LYS A 134 5.30 14.80 17.37
N GLN A 135 4.48 13.79 17.68
CA GLN A 135 3.77 13.03 16.64
C GLN A 135 2.82 13.93 15.85
N VAL A 136 2.19 14.92 16.49
CA VAL A 136 1.31 15.88 15.83
C VAL A 136 2.10 16.86 14.98
N ALA A 137 3.25 17.35 15.49
CA ALA A 137 4.14 18.25 14.76
C ALA A 137 4.65 17.64 13.45
N GLU A 138 5.03 16.35 13.48
CA GLU A 138 5.54 15.62 12.32
C GLU A 138 4.50 15.47 11.20
N VAL A 139 3.21 15.46 11.51
CA VAL A 139 2.12 15.32 10.54
C VAL A 139 1.16 16.51 10.49
N VAL A 140 1.54 17.65 11.06
CA VAL A 140 0.66 18.85 11.19
C VAL A 140 0.10 19.33 9.84
N GLY A 141 0.85 19.11 8.76
CA GLY A 141 0.46 19.50 7.40
C GLY A 141 -0.68 18.67 6.78
N ILE A 142 -0.99 17.50 7.34
CA ILE A 142 -2.08 16.62 6.86
C ILE A 142 -3.25 16.52 7.85
N LEU A 143 -3.08 16.99 9.09
CA LEU A 143 -4.15 17.00 10.07
C LEU A 143 -5.05 18.23 9.86
N THR A 144 -6.36 18.03 9.93
CA THR A 144 -7.34 19.11 9.91
C THR A 144 -7.39 19.80 11.28
N GLN A 145 -7.81 21.07 11.30
CA GLN A 145 -8.05 21.76 12.56
C GLN A 145 -9.43 21.43 13.16
N ASP A 146 -10.48 21.35 12.32
CA ASP A 146 -11.87 21.13 12.76
C ASP A 146 -12.28 22.10 13.89
N VAL A 147 -12.78 21.58 15.03
CA VAL A 147 -13.21 22.38 16.20
C VAL A 147 -12.06 22.71 17.16
N CYS A 148 -10.82 22.34 16.81
CA CYS A 148 -9.65 22.52 17.66
C CYS A 148 -9.13 23.96 17.63
N GLU A 149 -8.43 24.37 18.68
CA GLU A 149 -7.88 25.72 18.79
C GLU A 149 -6.78 25.99 17.75
N ALA A 150 -6.37 27.26 17.60
CA ALA A 150 -5.34 27.69 16.63
C ALA A 150 -4.02 26.90 16.73
N ASP A 151 -3.66 26.48 17.93
CA ASP A 151 -2.47 25.71 18.27
C ASP A 151 -2.70 24.20 18.40
N GLU A 152 -3.82 23.70 17.88
CA GLU A 152 -4.19 22.29 17.93
C GLU A 152 -4.54 21.74 16.55
N ARG A 153 -4.45 20.43 16.41
CA ARG A 153 -4.93 19.68 15.25
C ARG A 153 -5.74 18.48 15.69
N CYS A 154 -6.69 18.08 14.86
CA CYS A 154 -7.48 16.90 15.09
C CYS A 154 -6.67 15.64 14.77
N ALA A 155 -6.09 15.03 15.80
CA ALA A 155 -5.38 13.77 15.69
C ALA A 155 -6.38 12.61 15.74
N PRO A 156 -6.39 11.68 14.76
CA PRO A 156 -7.34 10.58 14.74
C PRO A 156 -7.10 9.63 15.91
N CYS A 157 -8.14 9.04 16.50
CA CYS A 157 -8.01 8.08 17.61
C CYS A 157 -7.20 6.83 17.22
N VAL A 158 -7.26 6.47 15.94
CA VAL A 158 -6.57 5.33 15.33
C VAL A 158 -5.69 5.89 14.22
N ASP A 159 -4.40 5.56 14.20
CA ASP A 159 -3.51 5.97 13.11
C ASP A 159 -3.97 5.29 11.82
N PRO A 160 -4.43 6.03 10.80
CA PRO A 160 -4.98 5.45 9.58
C PRO A 160 -3.94 4.68 8.76
N ARG A 161 -2.65 4.84 9.07
CA ARG A 161 -1.56 4.11 8.41
C ARG A 161 -1.40 2.72 9.03
N SER A 162 -1.44 2.62 10.36
CA SER A 162 -1.13 1.37 11.08
C SER A 162 -2.37 0.64 11.63
N ASN A 163 -3.53 1.30 11.62
CA ASN A 163 -4.77 0.87 12.28
C ASN A 163 -4.57 0.57 13.77
N GLN A 164 -3.53 1.14 14.39
CA GLN A 164 -3.26 1.05 15.82
C GLN A 164 -3.82 2.28 16.54
N PRO A 165 -4.18 2.17 17.83
CA PRO A 165 -4.50 3.34 18.64
C PRO A 165 -3.37 4.36 18.55
N SER A 166 -3.69 5.60 18.21
CA SER A 166 -2.72 6.70 18.19
C SER A 166 -2.42 7.21 19.60
N GLY A 167 -3.27 6.86 20.58
CA GLY A 167 -3.28 7.41 21.92
C GLY A 167 -3.96 8.77 22.03
N ALA A 168 -4.29 9.43 20.91
CA ALA A 168 -4.85 10.80 20.91
C ALA A 168 -6.17 10.90 21.71
N CYS A 169 -7.02 9.89 21.58
CA CYS A 169 -8.30 9.84 22.28
C CYS A 169 -8.22 9.20 23.66
N ASP A 170 -7.05 8.71 24.06
CA ASP A 170 -6.81 8.12 25.39
C ASP A 170 -6.26 9.15 26.38
N VAL A 171 -5.86 10.34 25.90
CA VAL A 171 -5.28 11.38 26.73
C VAL A 171 -6.35 12.01 27.65
N GLY A 172 -6.05 12.12 28.94
CA GLY A 172 -6.94 12.74 29.93
C GLY A 172 -8.02 11.79 30.50
N HIS A 173 -8.04 10.52 30.08
CA HIS A 173 -8.90 9.53 30.68
C HIS A 173 -8.37 9.08 32.04
N SER A 174 -9.27 8.96 33.02
CA SER A 174 -8.91 8.47 34.35
C SER A 174 -8.32 7.06 34.25
N LYS A 175 -7.55 6.64 35.26
CA LYS A 175 -6.98 5.28 35.32
C LYS A 175 -8.03 4.18 35.11
N GLU A 176 -9.27 4.40 35.57
CA GLU A 176 -10.41 3.51 35.33
C GLU A 176 -10.91 3.54 33.89
N GLN A 177 -10.93 4.70 33.24
CA GLN A 177 -11.34 4.84 31.84
C GLN A 177 -10.27 4.30 30.88
N ALA A 178 -8.99 4.49 31.17
CA ALA A 178 -7.88 3.90 30.41
C ALA A 178 -7.82 2.38 30.57
N ALA A 179 -8.09 1.85 31.78
CA ALA A 179 -8.22 0.41 32.00
C ALA A 179 -9.47 -0.16 31.31
N ALA A 180 -10.58 0.59 31.26
CA ALA A 180 -11.77 0.21 30.50
C ALA A 180 -11.54 0.28 28.98
N ALA A 181 -10.74 1.24 28.49
CA ALA A 181 -10.36 1.37 27.08
C ALA A 181 -9.42 0.24 26.64
N ALA A 182 -8.42 -0.08 27.45
CA ALA A 182 -7.56 -1.24 27.23
C ALA A 182 -8.37 -2.55 27.27
N ALA A 183 -9.25 -2.71 28.25
CA ALA A 183 -10.14 -3.88 28.33
C ALA A 183 -11.18 -3.93 27.19
N ALA A 184 -11.57 -2.78 26.62
CA ALA A 184 -12.42 -2.71 25.43
C ALA A 184 -11.64 -3.07 24.16
N CYS A 185 -10.38 -2.63 24.02
CA CYS A 185 -9.48 -3.05 22.94
C CYS A 185 -9.19 -4.55 23.00
N ASP A 186 -8.92 -5.12 24.18
CA ASP A 186 -8.73 -6.56 24.36
C ASP A 186 -9.99 -7.38 24.02
N LYS A 187 -11.16 -6.73 23.99
CA LYS A 187 -12.46 -7.32 23.63
C LYS A 187 -12.97 -6.90 22.25
N GLY A 188 -12.21 -6.13 21.48
CA GLY A 188 -12.61 -5.62 20.15
C GLY A 188 -13.81 -4.66 20.16
N GLN A 189 -14.09 -3.97 21.27
CA GLN A 189 -15.19 -2.99 21.36
C GLN A 189 -14.72 -1.58 21.01
N GLN A 190 -15.49 -0.88 20.17
CA GLN A 190 -15.29 0.54 19.88
C GLN A 190 -15.72 1.41 21.07
N PHE A 191 -14.90 2.40 21.40
CA PHE A 191 -15.13 3.31 22.53
C PHE A 191 -16.34 4.22 22.26
N GLY A 192 -17.39 4.14 23.09
CA GLY A 192 -18.59 4.98 22.99
C GLY A 192 -19.90 4.25 22.68
N GLN A 193 -19.91 2.91 22.57
CA GLN A 193 -21.17 2.17 22.49
C GLN A 193 -21.87 2.09 23.86
N PRO A 194 -23.19 2.40 23.95
CA PRO A 194 -23.95 2.22 25.19
C PRO A 194 -23.96 0.75 25.63
N ALA A 195 -23.96 0.51 26.94
CA ALA A 195 -23.93 -0.82 27.52
C ALA A 195 -25.02 -1.73 26.91
N PRO A 196 -24.68 -2.97 26.51
CA PRO A 196 -25.65 -3.86 25.87
C PRO A 196 -26.79 -4.20 26.82
N THR A 197 -28.01 -4.00 26.34
CA THR A 197 -29.25 -4.40 27.00
C THR A 197 -29.24 -5.92 27.26
N PRO A 198 -29.55 -6.40 28.47
CA PRO A 198 -29.58 -7.84 28.74
C PRO A 198 -30.69 -8.51 27.90
N GLY A 199 -30.31 -9.37 26.95
CA GLY A 199 -31.26 -10.15 26.15
C GLY A 199 -30.85 -10.44 24.71
N THR A 200 -29.78 -9.83 24.20
CA THR A 200 -29.24 -10.14 22.87
C THR A 200 -28.18 -11.22 22.95
N THR A 201 -28.26 -12.14 21.98
CA THR A 201 -27.34 -13.24 21.68
C THR A 201 -25.89 -12.85 21.98
N GLN A 202 -25.20 -13.70 22.74
CA GLN A 202 -23.80 -13.55 23.14
C GLN A 202 -22.97 -13.00 21.96
N PRO A 203 -22.33 -11.82 22.10
CA PRO A 203 -21.47 -11.27 21.06
C PRO A 203 -20.46 -12.34 20.69
N ALA A 204 -20.40 -12.69 19.40
CA ALA A 204 -19.38 -13.59 18.89
C ALA A 204 -18.03 -13.09 19.41
N ALA A 205 -17.24 -14.00 19.99
CA ALA A 205 -15.90 -13.65 20.49
C ALA A 205 -15.13 -12.89 19.39
N PRO A 206 -14.32 -11.87 19.75
CA PRO A 206 -13.54 -11.13 18.78
C PRO A 206 -12.76 -12.13 17.93
N GLN A 207 -13.09 -12.18 16.63
CA GLN A 207 -12.53 -13.14 15.70
C GLN A 207 -11.02 -12.87 15.62
N GLN A 208 -10.21 -13.89 15.93
CA GLN A 208 -8.76 -13.78 15.86
C GLN A 208 -8.32 -13.63 14.40
N CYS A 209 -7.25 -12.87 14.17
CA CYS A 209 -6.61 -12.81 12.86
C CYS A 209 -5.23 -13.49 12.88
N PRO A 210 -4.94 -14.37 11.90
CA PRO A 210 -5.88 -14.92 10.91
C PRO A 210 -6.97 -15.77 11.59
N HIS A 211 -8.12 -15.91 10.95
CA HIS A 211 -9.22 -16.75 11.47
C HIS A 211 -8.73 -18.18 11.72
N GLN A 212 -8.87 -18.65 12.96
CA GLN A 212 -8.56 -20.03 13.37
C GLN A 212 -9.85 -20.71 13.79
N GLY A 213 -10.62 -21.20 12.83
CA GLY A 213 -11.88 -21.88 13.12
C GLY A 213 -12.55 -22.44 11.87
N PRO A 214 -13.71 -23.11 12.04
CA PRO A 214 -14.55 -23.51 10.92
C PRO A 214 -14.94 -22.30 10.06
N PRO A 215 -15.27 -22.49 8.78
CA PRO A 215 -15.74 -21.40 7.94
C PRO A 215 -16.89 -20.62 8.60
N VAL A 216 -16.77 -19.29 8.63
CA VAL A 216 -17.81 -18.38 9.12
C VAL A 216 -19.04 -18.46 8.22
N LEU A 217 -18.81 -18.58 6.91
CA LEU A 217 -19.81 -18.83 5.88
C LEU A 217 -19.22 -19.80 4.85
N ASP A 218 -19.95 -20.86 4.50
CA ASP A 218 -19.53 -21.78 3.43
C ASP A 218 -19.76 -21.13 2.06
N PRO A 219 -18.70 -20.85 1.27
CA PRO A 219 -18.84 -20.20 -0.04
C PRO A 219 -19.76 -20.96 -1.00
N ASN A 220 -19.83 -22.30 -0.91
CA ASN A 220 -20.63 -23.12 -1.83
C ASN A 220 -22.15 -22.96 -1.64
N THR A 221 -22.57 -22.28 -0.57
CA THR A 221 -23.98 -21.96 -0.32
C THR A 221 -24.43 -20.68 -1.04
N LEU A 222 -23.48 -19.93 -1.59
CA LEU A 222 -23.69 -18.68 -2.33
C LEU A 222 -23.66 -18.95 -3.84
N PRO A 223 -24.27 -18.08 -4.68
CA PRO A 223 -24.13 -18.19 -6.13
C PRO A 223 -22.70 -17.89 -6.57
N PRO A 224 -22.08 -18.67 -7.47
CA PRO A 224 -20.75 -18.35 -7.98
C PRO A 224 -20.75 -17.03 -8.75
N CYS A 225 -19.61 -16.35 -8.76
CA CYS A 225 -19.41 -15.11 -9.51
C CYS A 225 -17.99 -15.08 -10.12
N GLY A 226 -17.74 -14.07 -10.96
CA GLY A 226 -16.45 -13.95 -11.66
C GLY A 226 -16.31 -14.91 -12.84
N THR A 227 -15.16 -14.88 -13.49
CA THR A 227 -14.87 -15.74 -14.67
C THR A 227 -13.83 -16.82 -14.36
N SER A 228 -13.14 -16.70 -13.23
CA SER A 228 -11.97 -17.52 -12.91
C SER A 228 -12.24 -18.65 -11.90
N GLY A 229 -13.44 -18.69 -11.31
CA GLY A 229 -13.80 -19.59 -10.20
C GLY A 229 -13.14 -19.18 -8.88
N GLY A 230 -13.58 -19.74 -7.75
CA GLY A 230 -13.01 -19.40 -6.43
C GLY A 230 -13.55 -18.12 -5.80
N ALA A 231 -14.67 -17.60 -6.31
CA ALA A 231 -15.40 -16.48 -5.74
C ALA A 231 -16.91 -16.70 -5.82
N HIS A 232 -17.63 -16.16 -4.84
CA HIS A 232 -19.09 -16.23 -4.78
C HIS A 232 -19.73 -14.88 -4.43
N CYS A 233 -20.99 -14.72 -4.83
CA CYS A 233 -21.77 -13.52 -4.66
C CYS A 233 -22.29 -13.41 -3.22
N VAL A 234 -21.71 -12.51 -2.43
CA VAL A 234 -22.12 -12.22 -1.06
C VAL A 234 -23.16 -11.11 -1.06
N PRO A 235 -24.33 -11.29 -0.42
CA PRO A 235 -25.35 -10.24 -0.27
C PRO A 235 -24.77 -8.93 0.26
N ALA A 236 -25.20 -7.79 -0.31
CA ALA A 236 -24.64 -6.48 0.00
C ALA A 236 -24.66 -6.11 1.50
N ASN A 237 -25.66 -6.59 2.24
CA ASN A 237 -25.80 -6.36 3.68
C ASN A 237 -24.77 -7.11 4.55
N LEU A 238 -24.05 -8.09 3.98
CA LEU A 238 -22.98 -8.82 4.66
C LEU A 238 -21.59 -8.30 4.25
N VAL A 239 -21.51 -7.38 3.29
CA VAL A 239 -20.26 -6.76 2.84
C VAL A 239 -20.13 -5.36 3.44
N PRO A 240 -19.09 -5.10 4.26
CA PRO A 240 -18.88 -3.78 4.85
C PRO A 240 -18.85 -2.68 3.78
N PRO A 241 -19.54 -1.53 3.98
CA PRO A 241 -19.60 -0.46 2.98
C PRO A 241 -18.22 0.03 2.50
N SER A 242 -17.21 0.01 3.36
CA SER A 242 -15.83 0.38 3.02
C SER A 242 -15.14 -0.57 2.03
N GLN A 243 -15.61 -1.81 1.90
CA GLN A 243 -15.05 -2.83 1.01
C GLN A 243 -15.81 -2.94 -0.32
N GLN A 244 -17.05 -2.46 -0.38
CA GLN A 244 -17.92 -2.60 -1.56
C GLN A 244 -17.30 -2.00 -2.83
N GLY A 245 -16.59 -0.86 -2.72
CA GLY A 245 -15.91 -0.23 -3.84
C GLY A 245 -14.71 -1.02 -4.39
N GLN A 246 -14.22 -2.02 -3.65
CA GLN A 246 -13.08 -2.86 -4.03
C GLN A 246 -13.51 -4.19 -4.65
N LEU A 247 -14.82 -4.45 -4.76
CA LEU A 247 -15.38 -5.72 -5.19
C LEU A 247 -16.27 -5.52 -6.42
N ALA A 248 -16.29 -6.50 -7.32
CA ALA A 248 -17.20 -6.46 -8.46
C ALA A 248 -18.65 -6.68 -8.00
N ALA A 249 -19.62 -5.97 -8.58
CA ALA A 249 -21.03 -6.21 -8.31
C ALA A 249 -21.49 -7.56 -8.90
N CYS A 250 -22.46 -8.21 -8.24
CA CYS A 250 -23.13 -9.42 -8.70
C CYS A 250 -24.63 -9.36 -8.33
N GLY A 251 -25.40 -10.43 -8.57
CA GLY A 251 -26.87 -10.47 -8.42
C GLY A 251 -27.40 -10.17 -7.01
N GLY A 252 -27.42 -8.89 -6.63
CA GLY A 252 -27.84 -8.39 -5.31
C GLY A 252 -26.72 -8.21 -4.29
N GLY A 253 -25.46 -8.25 -4.71
CA GLY A 253 -24.33 -8.26 -3.80
C GLY A 253 -22.99 -7.95 -4.44
N PHE A 254 -21.92 -8.45 -3.83
CA PHE A 254 -20.55 -8.28 -4.32
C PHE A 254 -19.85 -9.63 -4.46
N CYS A 255 -19.03 -9.74 -5.50
CA CYS A 255 -18.23 -10.93 -5.78
C CYS A 255 -17.02 -10.95 -4.84
N VAL A 256 -17.00 -11.90 -3.92
CA VAL A 256 -15.98 -12.00 -2.87
C VAL A 256 -15.23 -13.33 -3.04
N PRO A 257 -13.89 -13.34 -2.95
CA PRO A 257 -13.14 -14.60 -3.02
C PRO A 257 -13.47 -15.54 -1.86
N ASP A 258 -13.45 -16.84 -2.11
CA ASP A 258 -13.91 -17.87 -1.18
C ASP A 258 -13.20 -17.84 0.17
N LEU A 259 -11.91 -17.50 0.18
CA LEU A 259 -11.14 -17.37 1.41
C LEU A 259 -11.66 -16.24 2.30
N PHE A 260 -12.02 -15.09 1.72
CA PHE A 260 -12.60 -13.98 2.48
C PHE A 260 -14.00 -14.34 3.01
N ILE A 261 -14.79 -15.09 2.24
CA ILE A 261 -16.11 -15.57 2.67
C ILE A 261 -15.95 -16.54 3.84
N ALA A 262 -15.10 -17.56 3.68
CA ALA A 262 -14.86 -18.59 4.67
C ALA A 262 -14.31 -18.04 5.99
N THR A 263 -13.51 -16.97 5.96
CA THR A 263 -12.96 -16.37 7.19
C THR A 263 -13.76 -15.17 7.71
N GLY A 264 -14.89 -14.82 7.08
CA GLY A 264 -15.66 -13.62 7.43
C GLY A 264 -14.82 -12.34 7.33
N GLY A 265 -13.93 -12.27 6.34
CA GLY A 265 -12.99 -11.17 6.14
C GLY A 265 -11.71 -11.24 6.98
N ASN A 266 -11.59 -12.11 7.99
CA ASN A 266 -10.40 -12.21 8.85
C ASN A 266 -9.29 -13.08 8.23
N PHE A 267 -8.79 -12.66 7.09
CA PHE A 267 -7.76 -13.36 6.31
C PHE A 267 -6.58 -12.44 6.03
N ILE A 268 -5.36 -13.02 6.06
CA ILE A 268 -4.14 -12.36 5.59
C ILE A 268 -3.76 -13.04 4.28
N PRO A 269 -3.86 -12.34 3.14
CA PRO A 269 -3.40 -12.90 1.87
C PRO A 269 -1.94 -13.32 1.92
N ARG A 270 -1.60 -14.41 1.24
CA ARG A 270 -0.23 -14.92 1.21
C ARG A 270 0.72 -13.86 0.63
N THR A 271 1.85 -13.63 1.30
CA THR A 271 2.93 -12.79 0.77
C THR A 271 3.59 -13.43 -0.45
N CYS A 272 3.90 -12.63 -1.45
CA CYS A 272 4.54 -13.05 -2.69
C CYS A 272 5.49 -11.96 -3.22
N GLY A 273 6.39 -12.32 -4.14
CA GLY A 273 7.19 -11.35 -4.90
C GLY A 273 6.45 -10.92 -6.16
N SER A 274 6.15 -9.63 -6.25
CA SER A 274 5.44 -9.01 -7.38
C SER A 274 6.43 -8.49 -8.44
N VAL A 275 5.92 -7.71 -9.40
CA VAL A 275 6.71 -7.03 -10.43
C VAL A 275 7.85 -6.21 -9.80
N GLY A 276 9.04 -6.26 -10.39
CA GLY A 276 10.22 -5.59 -9.82
C GLY A 276 10.76 -6.22 -8.54
N GLY A 277 10.31 -7.42 -8.16
CA GLY A 277 10.75 -8.10 -6.95
C GLY A 277 10.30 -7.39 -5.66
N VAL A 278 9.25 -6.58 -5.72
CA VAL A 278 8.67 -5.92 -4.54
C VAL A 278 7.72 -6.85 -3.80
N GLU A 279 7.55 -6.62 -2.50
CA GLU A 279 6.57 -7.35 -1.70
C GLU A 279 5.15 -7.12 -2.23
N GLY A 280 4.37 -8.19 -2.29
CA GLY A 280 2.96 -8.16 -2.66
C GLY A 280 2.12 -9.15 -1.86
N ARG A 281 0.85 -9.25 -2.28
CA ARG A 281 -0.15 -10.16 -1.74
C ARG A 281 -0.78 -10.94 -2.88
N CYS A 282 -1.02 -12.23 -2.65
CA CYS A 282 -1.78 -13.07 -3.55
C CYS A 282 -3.26 -12.69 -3.47
N LEU A 283 -3.76 -12.07 -4.54
CA LEU A 283 -5.12 -11.57 -4.61
C LEU A 283 -5.85 -12.15 -5.80
N HIS A 284 -7.15 -12.38 -5.63
CA HIS A 284 -8.00 -13.00 -6.64
C HIS A 284 -8.14 -12.10 -7.88
N VAL A 285 -8.10 -12.70 -9.07
CA VAL A 285 -8.26 -11.96 -10.34
C VAL A 285 -9.66 -11.39 -10.57
N ASP A 286 -10.65 -11.78 -9.77
CA ASP A 286 -12.01 -11.22 -9.84
C ASP A 286 -12.15 -9.91 -9.03
N LEU A 287 -11.12 -9.51 -8.27
CA LEU A 287 -11.06 -8.17 -7.69
C LEU A 287 -10.80 -7.16 -8.82
N PRO A 288 -11.63 -6.11 -9.01
CA PRO A 288 -11.53 -5.20 -10.15
C PRO A 288 -10.13 -4.62 -10.38
N GLU A 289 -9.44 -4.20 -9.32
CA GLU A 289 -8.08 -3.65 -9.42
C GLU A 289 -7.06 -4.69 -9.90
N VAL A 290 -7.19 -5.94 -9.46
CA VAL A 290 -6.32 -7.05 -9.87
C VAL A 290 -6.64 -7.47 -11.30
N ALA A 291 -7.93 -7.55 -11.66
CA ALA A 291 -8.41 -7.88 -13.00
C ALA A 291 -7.84 -6.92 -14.05
N ALA A 292 -7.89 -5.62 -13.76
CA ALA A 292 -7.39 -4.56 -14.64
C ALA A 292 -5.88 -4.67 -14.94
N GLN A 293 -5.13 -5.34 -14.06
CA GLN A 293 -3.68 -5.49 -14.17
C GLN A 293 -3.24 -6.95 -14.33
N ALA A 294 -4.16 -7.90 -14.48
CA ALA A 294 -3.88 -9.34 -14.37
C ALA A 294 -2.85 -9.86 -15.39
N SER A 295 -2.72 -9.18 -16.53
CA SER A 295 -1.72 -9.47 -17.57
C SER A 295 -0.31 -8.96 -17.24
N LYS A 296 -0.20 -7.98 -16.33
CA LYS A 296 1.06 -7.35 -15.91
C LYS A 296 1.58 -7.92 -14.60
N LEU A 297 0.71 -8.53 -13.80
CA LEU A 297 1.05 -9.09 -12.50
C LEU A 297 1.50 -10.57 -12.65
N PRO A 298 2.57 -11.01 -11.96
CA PRO A 298 2.98 -12.41 -11.98
C PRO A 298 2.04 -13.25 -11.10
N VAL A 299 1.93 -14.55 -11.40
CA VAL A 299 1.33 -15.52 -10.47
C VAL A 299 2.23 -15.73 -9.25
N SER A 300 3.56 -15.78 -9.44
CA SER A 300 4.53 -15.97 -8.34
C SER A 300 4.22 -17.26 -7.55
N THR A 301 4.14 -17.20 -6.22
CA THR A 301 3.74 -18.31 -5.34
C THR A 301 2.23 -18.39 -5.08
N CYS A 302 1.42 -17.64 -5.83
CA CYS A 302 -0.03 -17.56 -5.66
C CYS A 302 -0.76 -18.70 -6.38
N GLN A 303 -2.05 -18.87 -6.08
CA GLN A 303 -2.90 -19.84 -6.76
C GLN A 303 -3.15 -19.44 -8.23
N PRO A 304 -3.60 -20.36 -9.12
CA PRO A 304 -3.80 -20.06 -10.54
C PRO A 304 -4.76 -18.89 -10.84
N PHE A 305 -5.78 -18.72 -10.01
CA PHE A 305 -6.79 -17.64 -10.05
C PHE A 305 -6.36 -16.39 -9.25
N GLU A 306 -5.11 -16.34 -8.81
CA GLU A 306 -4.55 -15.21 -8.08
C GLU A 306 -3.41 -14.57 -8.86
N ARG A 307 -3.15 -13.31 -8.54
CA ARG A 307 -1.98 -12.57 -8.98
C ARG A 307 -1.30 -11.95 -7.78
N CYS A 308 0.02 -11.86 -7.87
CA CYS A 308 0.80 -11.17 -6.86
C CYS A 308 0.70 -9.65 -7.09
N ALA A 309 -0.27 -9.01 -6.44
CA ALA A 309 -0.43 -7.56 -6.49
C ALA A 309 0.57 -6.88 -5.54
N PRO A 310 1.33 -5.87 -5.99
CA PRO A 310 2.37 -5.26 -5.18
C PRO A 310 1.76 -4.36 -4.08
N CYS A 311 2.38 -4.28 -2.90
CA CYS A 311 1.90 -3.39 -1.83
C CYS A 311 2.01 -1.90 -2.18
N PHE A 312 2.96 -1.55 -3.03
CA PHE A 312 3.16 -0.20 -3.56
C PHE A 312 3.24 -0.27 -5.07
N ASP A 313 2.66 0.70 -5.75
CA ASP A 313 2.81 0.84 -7.20
C ASP A 313 4.29 1.10 -7.51
N PRO A 314 4.97 0.23 -8.29
CA PRO A 314 6.39 0.41 -8.58
C PRO A 314 6.69 1.62 -9.48
N LEU A 315 5.68 2.26 -10.08
CA LEU A 315 5.85 3.45 -10.90
C LEU A 315 5.87 4.73 -10.07
N THR A 316 4.90 4.84 -9.17
CA THR A 316 4.61 6.06 -8.40
C THR A 316 5.04 5.96 -6.94
N GLY A 317 5.20 4.73 -6.45
CA GLY A 317 5.45 4.42 -5.06
C GLY A 317 4.23 4.55 -4.15
N GLN A 318 3.07 4.91 -4.70
CA GLN A 318 1.85 5.03 -3.90
C GLN A 318 1.43 3.67 -3.34
N ALA A 319 0.87 3.67 -2.13
CA ALA A 319 0.31 2.45 -1.56
C ALA A 319 -0.85 1.96 -2.44
N THR A 320 -0.86 0.67 -2.72
CA THR A 320 -2.00 0.02 -3.37
C THR A 320 -2.97 -0.51 -2.30
N ALA A 321 -4.14 -0.95 -2.72
CA ALA A 321 -5.06 -1.69 -1.86
C ALA A 321 -4.63 -3.16 -1.66
N ALA A 322 -3.46 -3.59 -2.13
CA ALA A 322 -3.10 -5.00 -2.08
C ALA A 322 -2.74 -5.48 -0.67
N CYS A 323 -2.15 -4.58 0.12
CA CYS A 323 -1.68 -4.85 1.47
C CYS A 323 -2.45 -3.99 2.46
N ARG A 324 -2.39 -4.33 3.75
CA ARG A 324 -3.23 -3.72 4.81
C ARG A 324 -4.72 -3.99 4.63
N GLN A 325 -5.07 -5.06 3.92
CA GLN A 325 -6.43 -5.54 3.81
C GLN A 325 -6.78 -6.39 5.02
N SER A 326 -7.99 -6.20 5.53
CA SER A 326 -8.51 -6.90 6.70
C SER A 326 -7.60 -6.74 7.93
N CYS A 327 -6.77 -7.74 8.19
CA CYS A 327 -5.88 -7.80 9.34
C CYS A 327 -4.41 -8.05 8.94
N ASP A 328 -4.10 -7.89 7.65
CA ASP A 328 -2.73 -7.74 7.17
C ASP A 328 -2.11 -6.49 7.81
N ARG A 329 -0.92 -6.64 8.41
CA ARG A 329 -0.18 -5.52 9.01
C ARG A 329 0.47 -4.61 7.96
N GLY A 330 0.40 -5.02 6.70
CA GLY A 330 0.99 -4.32 5.57
C GLY A 330 2.38 -4.86 5.21
N PRO A 331 3.06 -4.18 4.27
CA PRO A 331 4.39 -4.58 3.84
C PRO A 331 5.41 -4.46 4.98
N VAL A 332 6.34 -5.42 5.03
CA VAL A 332 7.56 -5.33 5.82
C VAL A 332 8.72 -4.74 5.01
N ASP A 333 8.65 -4.87 3.68
CA ASP A 333 9.59 -4.24 2.77
C ASP A 333 9.33 -2.73 2.63
N VAL A 334 10.42 -1.98 2.47
CA VAL A 334 10.33 -0.57 2.11
C VAL A 334 9.78 -0.40 0.70
N GLN A 335 9.06 0.71 0.48
CA GLN A 335 8.60 1.13 -0.84
C GLN A 335 9.78 1.21 -1.81
N ARG A 336 9.66 0.50 -2.94
CA ARG A 336 10.61 0.55 -4.06
C ARG A 336 9.89 1.06 -5.29
N VAL A 337 10.47 2.04 -5.96
CA VAL A 337 10.03 2.51 -7.28
C VAL A 337 11.06 2.11 -8.32
N PHE A 338 10.63 1.91 -9.56
CA PHE A 338 11.55 1.64 -10.65
C PHE A 338 12.55 2.78 -10.80
N LYS A 339 13.81 2.38 -10.99
CA LYS A 339 14.90 3.31 -11.21
C LYS A 339 14.58 4.20 -12.41
N GLY A 340 14.86 5.48 -12.27
CA GLY A 340 14.82 6.41 -13.37
C GLY A 340 15.95 6.15 -14.38
N CYS A 341 15.62 6.18 -15.66
CA CYS A 341 16.58 6.18 -16.77
C CYS A 341 16.37 7.43 -17.64
N CYS A 342 17.14 7.54 -18.71
CA CYS A 342 17.17 8.66 -19.65
C CYS A 342 17.37 9.99 -18.91
N GLN A 343 18.58 10.16 -18.40
CA GLN A 343 18.93 11.33 -17.58
C GLN A 343 19.33 12.49 -18.49
N LYS A 344 18.52 13.55 -18.52
CA LYS A 344 18.88 14.81 -19.21
C LYS A 344 18.74 15.99 -18.25
N GLY A 345 19.77 16.82 -18.14
CA GLY A 345 19.74 18.01 -17.28
C GLY A 345 19.46 17.72 -15.79
N GLY A 346 19.80 16.52 -15.29
CA GLY A 346 19.54 16.10 -13.91
C GLY A 346 18.13 15.55 -13.65
N PHE A 347 17.30 15.42 -14.69
CA PHE A 347 15.97 14.83 -14.61
C PHE A 347 15.92 13.49 -15.36
N SER A 348 15.09 12.58 -14.85
CA SER A 348 14.83 11.28 -15.47
C SER A 348 13.54 11.34 -16.29
N TYR A 349 13.68 11.08 -17.58
CA TYR A 349 12.55 11.07 -18.53
C TYR A 349 12.03 9.67 -18.84
N GLY A 350 12.72 8.64 -18.36
CA GLY A 350 12.28 7.25 -18.47
C GLY A 350 12.25 6.49 -17.14
N ARG A 351 11.74 5.28 -17.16
CA ARG A 351 11.76 4.31 -16.06
C ARG A 351 12.27 2.97 -16.56
N CYS A 352 13.04 2.28 -15.71
CA CYS A 352 13.50 0.93 -15.97
C CYS A 352 12.36 -0.06 -15.70
N ILE A 353 11.68 -0.49 -16.76
CA ILE A 353 10.49 -1.35 -16.69
C ILE A 353 10.85 -2.78 -17.10
N PRO A 354 10.50 -3.80 -16.30
CA PRO A 354 10.64 -5.19 -16.72
C PRO A 354 9.82 -5.51 -17.97
N ASN A 355 10.38 -6.32 -18.87
CA ASN A 355 9.78 -6.69 -20.16
C ASN A 355 8.28 -7.08 -20.09
N GLN A 356 7.90 -7.80 -19.05
CA GLN A 356 6.53 -8.29 -18.81
C GLN A 356 5.50 -7.19 -18.53
N MET A 357 5.94 -5.98 -18.16
CA MET A 357 5.06 -4.83 -17.91
C MET A 357 4.95 -3.88 -19.10
N ILE A 358 5.80 -4.06 -20.11
CA ILE A 358 5.77 -3.27 -21.34
C ILE A 358 4.55 -3.72 -22.15
N PRO A 359 3.59 -2.83 -22.46
CA PRO A 359 2.42 -3.18 -23.24
C PRO A 359 2.80 -3.86 -24.58
N PRO A 360 2.04 -4.87 -25.03
CA PRO A 360 2.24 -5.43 -26.35
C PRO A 360 2.01 -4.35 -27.42
N GLY A 361 2.86 -4.32 -28.44
CA GLY A 361 2.82 -3.29 -29.49
C GLY A 361 3.68 -2.06 -29.22
N GLN A 362 4.35 -1.97 -28.07
CA GLN A 362 5.52 -1.09 -27.95
C GLN A 362 6.73 -1.81 -28.53
N ASP A 363 7.31 -1.21 -29.57
CA ASP A 363 8.48 -1.74 -30.27
C ASP A 363 9.70 -1.69 -29.36
N LYS A 364 9.97 -2.82 -28.71
CA LYS A 364 11.11 -3.02 -27.79
C LYS A 364 12.45 -2.77 -28.47
N GLU A 365 12.48 -2.86 -29.79
CA GLU A 365 13.64 -2.54 -30.63
C GLU A 365 14.09 -1.08 -30.47
N TYR A 366 13.18 -0.18 -30.07
CA TYR A 366 13.52 1.23 -29.81
C TYR A 366 13.77 1.55 -28.33
N LEU A 367 13.73 0.55 -27.45
CA LEU A 367 13.95 0.74 -26.02
C LEU A 367 15.37 0.29 -25.65
N SER A 368 16.15 1.18 -25.02
CA SER A 368 17.50 0.85 -24.60
C SER A 368 17.49 0.03 -23.30
N GLU A 369 18.29 -1.05 -23.25
CA GLU A 369 18.61 -1.76 -22.01
C GLU A 369 19.76 -1.09 -21.23
N ASP A 370 20.55 -0.24 -21.89
CA ASP A 370 21.89 0.15 -21.42
C ASP A 370 21.89 1.02 -20.17
N GLU A 371 20.87 1.85 -20.02
CA GLU A 371 20.74 2.76 -18.88
C GLU A 371 20.11 2.10 -17.64
N CYS A 372 19.57 0.91 -17.83
CA CYS A 372 18.93 0.10 -16.80
C CYS A 372 19.86 -0.97 -16.21
N PHE A 373 21.14 -0.99 -16.61
CA PHE A 373 22.10 -1.96 -16.08
C PHE A 373 22.34 -1.82 -14.56
N GLY A 374 22.39 -2.99 -13.93
CA GLY A 374 22.44 -3.21 -12.48
C GLY A 374 21.39 -4.23 -12.00
N GLU A 375 20.32 -4.44 -12.76
CA GLU A 375 19.15 -5.21 -12.31
C GLU A 375 18.60 -6.10 -13.45
N ASN A 376 19.17 -7.29 -13.64
CA ASN A 376 18.62 -8.38 -14.48
C ASN A 376 18.46 -8.09 -15.99
N LYS A 377 18.70 -9.11 -16.83
CA LYS A 377 18.37 -9.03 -18.27
C LYS A 377 16.87 -8.84 -18.47
N GLY A 378 16.47 -8.10 -19.51
CA GLY A 378 15.06 -7.89 -19.85
C GLY A 378 14.38 -6.77 -19.06
N VAL A 379 15.13 -5.72 -18.70
CA VAL A 379 14.60 -4.46 -18.17
C VAL A 379 14.97 -3.36 -19.16
N TYR A 380 13.98 -2.59 -19.59
CA TYR A 380 14.14 -1.59 -20.64
C TYR A 380 13.89 -0.19 -20.08
N CYS A 381 14.61 0.80 -20.62
CA CYS A 381 14.30 2.20 -20.37
C CYS A 381 13.08 2.61 -21.19
N VAL A 382 11.93 2.77 -20.52
CA VAL A 382 10.67 3.18 -21.15
C VAL A 382 10.39 4.64 -20.83
N PRO A 383 10.09 5.50 -21.82
CA PRO A 383 9.68 6.88 -21.57
C PRO A 383 8.51 6.98 -20.59
N ALA A 384 8.57 7.93 -19.65
CA ALA A 384 7.59 8.03 -18.56
C ALA A 384 6.14 8.16 -19.08
N GLU A 385 5.95 8.89 -20.17
CA GLU A 385 4.67 9.08 -20.85
C GLU A 385 4.07 7.76 -21.37
N MET A 386 4.91 6.86 -21.88
CA MET A 386 4.50 5.53 -22.39
C MET A 386 4.22 4.53 -21.25
N VAL A 387 4.72 4.80 -20.05
CA VAL A 387 4.49 3.98 -18.85
C VAL A 387 3.16 4.32 -18.20
N VAL A 388 2.81 5.61 -18.14
CA VAL A 388 1.57 6.10 -17.52
C VAL A 388 0.37 5.89 -18.44
N ASP A 389 0.55 6.11 -19.74
CA ASP A 389 -0.52 5.95 -20.73
C ASP A 389 -0.18 4.83 -21.72
N SER A 390 -0.82 3.67 -21.56
CA SER A 390 -0.64 2.57 -22.51
C SER A 390 -1.20 2.86 -23.91
N ALA A 391 -2.02 3.91 -24.05
CA ALA A 391 -2.54 4.40 -25.32
C ALA A 391 -1.82 5.66 -25.79
N PHE A 392 -0.61 5.94 -25.26
CA PHE A 392 0.17 7.11 -25.62
C PHE A 392 0.31 7.23 -27.14
N ALA A 393 -0.11 8.38 -27.66
CA ALA A 393 0.04 8.78 -29.05
C ALA A 393 0.84 10.08 -29.10
N GLY A 394 1.98 10.05 -29.78
CA GLY A 394 2.84 11.23 -29.91
C GLY A 394 2.10 12.38 -30.62
N LYS A 395 2.39 13.62 -30.22
CA LYS A 395 1.80 14.80 -30.86
C LYS A 395 2.30 14.91 -32.30
N PRO A 396 1.44 15.21 -33.31
CA PRO A 396 1.90 15.42 -34.67
C PRO A 396 2.98 16.51 -34.75
N CYS A 397 3.97 16.31 -35.62
CA CYS A 397 5.06 17.25 -35.84
C CYS A 397 5.45 17.35 -37.32
N GLN A 398 6.13 18.44 -37.63
CA GLN A 398 6.80 18.64 -38.92
C GLN A 398 8.28 18.91 -38.68
N ALA A 399 9.13 18.31 -39.51
CA ALA A 399 10.57 18.41 -39.44
C ALA A 399 11.18 18.44 -40.84
N SER A 400 12.45 18.83 -40.93
CA SER A 400 13.22 18.85 -42.17
C SER A 400 14.48 18.02 -41.99
N ALA A 401 14.72 17.08 -42.91
CA ALA A 401 15.93 16.28 -42.96
C ALA A 401 16.62 16.44 -44.34
N LEU A 402 17.74 15.76 -44.54
CA LEU A 402 18.51 15.82 -45.79
C LEU A 402 17.67 15.46 -47.04
N LEU A 403 16.63 14.64 -46.87
CA LEU A 403 15.73 14.18 -47.93
C LEU A 403 14.49 15.06 -48.14
N GLY A 404 14.33 16.15 -47.38
CA GLY A 404 13.20 17.07 -47.47
C GLY A 404 12.41 17.21 -46.17
N THR A 405 11.23 17.83 -46.27
CA THR A 405 10.30 17.97 -45.14
C THR A 405 9.50 16.68 -44.95
N TYR A 406 9.24 16.32 -43.69
CA TYR A 406 8.42 15.16 -43.35
C TYR A 406 7.46 15.46 -42.21
N SER A 407 6.38 14.68 -42.15
CA SER A 407 5.42 14.69 -41.04
C SER A 407 5.66 13.46 -40.16
N GLY A 408 5.54 13.67 -38.85
CA GLY A 408 5.81 12.65 -37.86
C GLY A 408 5.01 12.84 -36.59
N VAL A 409 5.48 12.19 -35.53
CA VAL A 409 5.01 12.37 -34.16
C VAL A 409 6.18 12.65 -33.22
N CYS A 410 5.95 13.51 -32.22
CA CYS A 410 6.92 13.78 -31.17
C CYS A 410 6.99 12.60 -30.24
N LEU A 411 8.10 11.87 -30.28
CA LEU A 411 8.40 10.79 -29.34
C LEU A 411 9.61 11.16 -28.49
N SER A 412 9.68 10.57 -27.30
CA SER A 412 10.74 10.80 -26.34
C SER A 412 12.12 10.62 -26.98
N ASP A 413 13.04 11.52 -26.67
CA ASP A 413 14.45 11.33 -27.03
C ASP A 413 15.11 10.15 -26.28
N CYS A 414 14.40 9.52 -25.35
CA CYS A 414 14.83 8.33 -24.63
C CYS A 414 14.72 7.04 -25.46
N LEU A 415 14.05 7.11 -26.61
CA LEU A 415 13.97 6.01 -27.56
C LEU A 415 15.24 5.98 -28.43
N ASP A 416 15.76 4.78 -28.67
CA ASP A 416 16.90 4.56 -29.54
C ASP A 416 16.42 4.10 -30.93
N PHE A 417 16.43 5.01 -31.90
CA PHE A 417 16.07 4.71 -33.28
C PHE A 417 17.25 4.17 -34.11
N GLY A 418 18.37 3.82 -33.48
CA GLY A 418 19.57 3.32 -34.13
C GLY A 418 20.10 4.27 -35.23
N LEU A 419 20.56 3.69 -36.33
CA LEU A 419 21.05 4.45 -37.49
C LEU A 419 19.95 5.25 -38.20
N GLU A 420 18.67 4.88 -38.04
CA GLU A 420 17.55 5.63 -38.60
C GLU A 420 17.37 6.99 -37.90
N GLY A 421 17.83 7.10 -36.64
CA GLY A 421 17.84 8.34 -35.86
C GLY A 421 18.69 9.46 -36.47
N ILE A 422 19.69 9.14 -37.31
CA ILE A 422 20.61 10.13 -37.89
C ILE A 422 19.87 11.10 -38.84
N ALA A 423 18.72 10.69 -39.39
CA ALA A 423 17.92 11.51 -40.28
C ALA A 423 16.75 12.23 -39.58
N MET A 424 16.66 12.17 -38.25
CA MET A 424 15.57 12.80 -37.50
C MET A 424 15.98 14.19 -37.00
N ASP A 425 15.09 15.16 -37.18
CA ASP A 425 15.22 16.50 -36.62
C ASP A 425 14.15 16.69 -35.52
N ARG A 426 14.43 17.57 -34.56
CA ARG A 426 13.46 17.90 -33.50
C ARG A 426 12.18 18.51 -34.09
N GLY A 427 12.30 19.28 -35.16
CA GLY A 427 11.17 19.93 -35.81
C GLY A 427 10.38 20.81 -34.85
N SER A 428 9.06 20.64 -34.86
CA SER A 428 8.13 21.33 -33.96
C SER A 428 7.98 20.70 -32.57
N CYS A 429 8.79 19.69 -32.23
CA CYS A 429 8.76 19.05 -30.92
C CYS A 429 9.46 19.91 -29.85
N ASP A 430 9.16 19.65 -28.59
CA ASP A 430 9.83 20.32 -27.47
C ASP A 430 11.28 19.83 -27.30
N ASN A 431 11.97 20.30 -26.26
CA ASN A 431 13.39 20.02 -26.05
C ASN A 431 13.72 18.60 -25.57
N VAL A 432 12.72 17.74 -25.35
CA VAL A 432 12.90 16.36 -24.87
C VAL A 432 12.26 15.31 -25.79
N HIS A 433 11.72 15.76 -26.92
CA HIS A 433 11.17 14.90 -27.96
C HIS A 433 11.82 15.17 -29.32
N THR A 434 11.87 14.13 -30.14
CA THR A 434 12.33 14.16 -31.53
C THR A 434 11.15 13.89 -32.45
N CYS A 435 11.10 14.54 -33.62
CA CYS A 435 10.04 14.31 -34.58
C CYS A 435 10.34 13.03 -35.38
N VAL A 436 9.64 11.95 -35.07
CA VAL A 436 9.83 10.64 -35.69
C VAL A 436 8.88 10.49 -36.87
N PRO A 437 9.37 10.22 -38.09
CA PRO A 437 8.51 10.14 -39.26
C PRO A 437 7.54 8.97 -39.15
N CYS A 438 6.30 9.14 -39.63
CA CYS A 438 5.32 8.05 -39.66
C CYS A 438 5.56 7.02 -40.77
N LYS A 439 6.37 7.39 -41.77
CA LYS A 439 6.81 6.51 -42.83
C LYS A 439 8.31 6.62 -42.99
N ASN A 440 9.00 5.50 -43.14
CA ASN A 440 10.42 5.47 -43.41
C ASN A 440 10.69 6.27 -44.70
N PRO A 441 11.53 7.31 -44.67
CA PRO A 441 11.69 8.23 -45.79
C PRO A 441 12.40 7.59 -47.01
N LEU A 442 13.03 6.43 -46.84
CA LEU A 442 13.70 5.68 -47.91
C LEU A 442 12.78 4.65 -48.56
N THR A 443 11.99 3.94 -47.76
CA THR A 443 11.18 2.80 -48.24
C THR A 443 9.70 3.12 -48.38
N GLY A 444 9.22 4.18 -47.72
CA GLY A 444 7.80 4.53 -47.62
C GLY A 444 6.99 3.61 -46.70
N ALA A 445 7.62 2.61 -46.08
CA ALA A 445 6.96 1.70 -45.13
C ALA A 445 6.57 2.44 -43.84
N SER A 446 5.51 1.99 -43.16
CA SER A 446 5.15 2.52 -41.84
C SER A 446 6.27 2.25 -40.84
N THR A 447 6.55 3.21 -39.96
CA THR A 447 7.57 3.07 -38.90
C THR A 447 7.02 2.41 -37.63
N GLY A 448 5.69 2.26 -37.51
CA GLY A 448 5.05 1.75 -36.30
C GLY A 448 5.01 2.75 -35.13
N ALA A 449 5.53 3.97 -35.32
CA ALA A 449 5.61 4.99 -34.28
C ALA A 449 4.22 5.28 -33.63
N PRO A 450 4.10 5.19 -32.29
CA PRO A 450 2.83 5.42 -31.60
C PRO A 450 2.20 6.79 -31.90
N GLY A 451 0.95 6.78 -32.39
CA GLY A 451 0.22 8.00 -32.80
C GLY A 451 0.29 8.32 -34.30
N CYS A 452 1.07 7.56 -35.07
CA CYS A 452 1.01 7.63 -36.53
C CYS A 452 -0.27 6.99 -37.08
N PRO A 453 -0.87 7.55 -38.14
CA PRO A 453 -2.01 6.93 -38.80
C PRO A 453 -1.61 5.56 -39.39
N PRO A 454 -2.53 4.59 -39.41
CA PRO A 454 -2.28 3.24 -39.90
C PRO A 454 -1.92 3.18 -41.39
#